data_AF-A0A4D4J0N4-F1
#
_entry.id   AF-A0A4D4J0N4-F1
#
_cell.length_a   1.000
_cell.length_b   1.000
_cell.length_c   1.000
_cell.angle_alpha   90.00
_cell.angle_beta   90.00
_cell.angle_gamma   90.00
#
_symmetry.space_group_name_H-M   'P 1'
#
loop_
_entity.id
_entity.type
_entity.pdbx_description
1 polymer ?
#
loop_
_entity_poly.entity_id
_entity_poly.type
_entity_poly.pdbx_seq_one_letter_code
_entity_poly.pdbx_strand_id
1 'polypeptide(L)'
;MAFSDDGDLLPLRAGFDSVWRGFHRGQVEEFLGRVESELRLVIADRDEAVSQVRDVSAQLEAARSEIHQLKAKVDRLCTEPITAETLDERLRRRLELAEAEAAEITERAQAAAEYSWATAEEAAARLRSQYERLIAEAERRHQEATNEHRAAMERTRTEVDAMTKQAERERHRLDAEAERRRQEIQKDFEIAMAARRSEALREMAERDNASRAEAERRVREATEEAERRLAEAAEQAEERVREGTEEAERLVREATEYAERREAAAAQQAEHLVLQATDEAERLVREASDEAERLVREANRRAEEREQVATDYAERREAAAAQEAERMVREATDEAERLVREAAEEAERRLAEATERAEERERAAVAQAERVTREADQYAERVTREADQHAEGVVHDADEHAARVTRESSEQAERRVREAAEEAERRLAEATERAEERERAAAEEADRLVREANEAAAERERVAAERAERLVAEATEHADDLVDRAAREVRSLNELRQRMIVQLRSVSVILQHAVPLVVPEDGAELLGSANRDTEPVLPEHAVVGAISRSGAPDPRMPDDLARARQTEPSGGA
;
A
#
# COMPACT_ATOMS: atom_id res chain seq x y z
N MET A 1 104.42 0.28 37.65
CA MET A 1 105.51 0.18 38.65
C MET A 1 105.29 1.29 39.65
N ALA A 2 104.77 1.07 40.86
CA ALA A 2 104.50 -0.20 41.54
C ALA A 2 105.74 -1.08 41.70
N PHE A 3 106.53 -0.75 42.73
CA PHE A 3 107.36 -1.68 43.49
C PHE A 3 107.28 -1.23 44.96
N SER A 4 107.15 -2.19 45.85
CA SER A 4 107.13 -2.02 47.31
C SER A 4 108.44 -2.58 47.87
N ASP A 5 108.90 -2.00 48.98
CA ASP A 5 109.44 -2.66 50.19
C ASP A 5 109.69 -1.50 51.19
N ASP A 6 109.25 -1.53 52.45
CA ASP A 6 109.44 -2.55 53.51
C ASP A 6 110.89 -2.74 53.95
N GLY A 7 111.60 -1.62 54.09
CA GLY A 7 112.80 -1.51 54.92
C GLY A 7 112.46 -1.51 56.42
N ASP A 8 112.26 -2.70 56.99
CA ASP A 8 111.89 -2.94 58.39
C ASP A 8 112.93 -2.38 59.39
N LEU A 9 112.66 -1.19 59.94
CA LEU A 9 113.53 -0.53 60.92
C LEU A 9 113.39 -1.19 62.30
N LEU A 10 114.09 -2.31 62.46
CA LEU A 10 114.19 -3.10 63.70
C LEU A 10 114.37 -2.21 64.94
N PRO A 11 113.51 -2.36 65.98
CA PRO A 11 113.58 -1.52 67.16
C PRO A 11 114.84 -1.82 67.98
N LEU A 12 115.81 -0.89 67.93
CA LEU A 12 117.01 -0.91 68.76
C LEU A 12 116.62 -1.06 70.23
N ARG A 13 117.01 -2.17 70.87
CA ARG A 13 116.80 -2.40 72.31
C ARG A 13 117.65 -1.40 73.12
N ALA A 14 117.07 -0.25 73.41
CA ALA A 14 117.68 0.85 74.15
C ALA A 14 117.78 0.53 75.66
N GLY A 15 118.63 -0.43 76.02
CA GLY A 15 118.91 -0.80 77.40
C GLY A 15 120.03 -1.82 77.50
N PHE A 16 121.13 -1.44 78.14
CA PHE A 16 122.18 -2.36 78.58
C PHE A 16 121.94 -2.72 80.05
N ASP A 17 122.21 -3.96 80.44
CA ASP A 17 122.04 -4.39 81.83
C ASP A 17 123.03 -3.65 82.75
N SER A 18 122.53 -3.04 83.83
CA SER A 18 123.35 -2.28 84.77
C SER A 18 123.88 -3.15 85.90
N VAL A 19 125.20 -3.16 86.06
CA VAL A 19 125.95 -3.87 87.10
C VAL A 19 126.42 -2.86 88.17
N TRP A 20 126.84 -3.33 89.34
CA TRP A 20 127.29 -2.44 90.42
C TRP A 20 128.54 -1.64 89.98
N ARG A 21 128.34 -0.36 89.64
CA ARG A 21 129.26 0.57 88.93
C ARG A 21 129.40 0.35 87.41
N GLY A 22 128.29 0.22 86.65
CA GLY A 22 128.29 0.52 85.22
C GLY A 22 127.24 -0.24 84.40
N PHE A 23 127.37 -0.19 83.08
CA PHE A 23 126.65 -1.09 82.17
C PHE A 23 127.49 -2.33 81.85
N HIS A 24 126.84 -3.45 81.49
CA HIS A 24 127.52 -4.70 81.19
C HIS A 24 128.41 -4.56 79.95
N ARG A 25 129.72 -4.43 80.17
CA ARG A 25 130.72 -4.11 79.13
C ARG A 25 130.58 -4.97 77.87
N GLY A 26 130.39 -6.28 78.00
CA GLY A 26 130.24 -7.18 76.85
C GLY A 26 129.02 -6.89 75.97
N GLN A 27 127.90 -6.43 76.55
CA GLN A 27 126.72 -6.03 75.76
C GLN A 27 126.97 -4.72 75.01
N VAL A 28 127.71 -3.79 75.63
CA VAL A 28 128.08 -2.51 75.01
C VAL A 28 129.08 -2.72 73.89
N GLU A 29 130.09 -3.59 74.08
CA GLU A 29 131.07 -3.94 73.05
C GLU A 29 130.45 -4.73 71.89
N GLU A 30 129.51 -5.66 72.15
CA GLU A 30 128.78 -6.36 71.08
C GLU A 30 127.87 -5.41 70.30
N PHE A 31 127.13 -4.52 70.98
CA PHE A 31 126.28 -3.52 70.32
C PHE A 31 127.10 -2.52 69.51
N LEU A 32 128.22 -2.01 70.04
CA LEU A 32 129.11 -1.12 69.29
C LEU A 32 129.75 -1.82 68.09
N GLY A 33 130.17 -3.09 68.23
CA GLY A 33 130.69 -3.87 67.10
C GLY A 33 129.63 -4.14 66.03
N ARG A 34 128.38 -4.34 66.43
CA ARG A 34 127.24 -4.48 65.52
C ARG A 34 126.95 -3.16 64.79
N VAL A 35 126.84 -2.05 65.51
CA VAL A 35 126.62 -0.72 64.93
C VAL A 35 127.78 -0.27 64.05
N GLU A 36 129.04 -0.58 64.39
CA GLU A 36 130.18 -0.38 63.47
C GLU A 36 130.05 -1.21 62.20
N SER A 37 129.56 -2.45 62.29
CA SER A 37 129.39 -3.33 61.13
C SER A 37 128.24 -2.85 60.23
N GLU A 38 127.11 -2.46 60.83
CA GLU A 38 125.97 -1.83 60.16
C GLU A 38 126.38 -0.50 59.50
N LEU A 39 127.14 0.36 60.20
CA LEU A 39 127.63 1.63 59.65
C LEU A 39 128.62 1.42 58.50
N ARG A 40 129.50 0.42 58.58
CA ARG A 40 130.41 0.06 57.47
C ARG A 40 129.65 -0.49 56.26
N LEU A 41 128.60 -1.27 56.47
CA LEU A 41 127.73 -1.78 55.41
C LEU A 41 126.96 -0.62 54.75
N VAL A 42 126.33 0.27 55.52
CA VAL A 42 125.67 1.48 55.00
C VAL A 42 126.66 2.43 54.29
N ILE A 43 127.91 2.50 54.72
CA ILE A 43 128.97 3.25 54.01
C ILE A 43 129.31 2.60 52.67
N ALA A 44 129.44 1.26 52.62
CA ALA A 44 129.69 0.53 51.38
C ALA A 44 128.51 0.68 50.40
N ASP A 45 127.27 0.48 50.87
CA ASP A 45 126.05 0.63 50.07
C ASP A 45 125.89 2.06 49.55
N ARG A 46 126.22 3.07 50.36
CA ARG A 46 126.27 4.48 49.93
C ARG A 46 127.30 4.70 48.83
N ASP A 47 128.52 4.18 48.99
CA ASP A 47 129.60 4.44 48.06
C ASP A 47 129.42 3.67 46.74
N GLU A 48 128.82 2.49 46.79
CA GLU A 48 128.31 1.73 45.64
C GLU A 48 127.18 2.51 44.93
N ALA A 49 126.16 2.97 45.65
CA ALA A 49 125.09 3.79 45.09
C ALA A 49 125.60 5.11 44.48
N VAL A 50 126.63 5.73 45.08
CA VAL A 50 127.31 6.90 44.51
C VAL A 50 128.11 6.55 43.25
N SER A 51 128.66 5.34 43.13
CA SER A 51 129.24 4.86 41.87
C SER A 51 128.15 4.66 40.81
N GLN A 52 127.08 3.94 41.13
CA GLN A 52 125.96 3.72 40.20
C GLN A 52 125.33 5.04 39.71
N VAL A 53 125.16 6.04 40.59
CA VAL A 53 124.69 7.38 40.19
C VAL A 53 125.68 8.09 39.26
N ARG A 54 126.99 7.93 39.45
CA ARG A 54 128.01 8.47 38.53
C ARG A 54 127.99 7.76 37.18
N ASP A 55 127.88 6.43 37.18
CA ASP A 55 127.86 5.62 35.95
C ASP A 55 126.58 5.88 35.13
N VAL A 56 125.41 5.97 35.78
CA VAL A 56 124.15 6.39 35.14
C VAL A 56 124.23 7.84 34.65
N SER A 57 124.89 8.74 35.38
CA SER A 57 125.12 10.11 34.92
C SER A 57 126.05 10.15 33.69
N ALA A 58 127.09 9.32 33.66
CA ALA A 58 128.00 9.20 32.52
C ALA A 58 127.30 8.59 31.30
N GLN A 59 126.44 7.58 31.49
CA GLN A 59 125.59 7.03 30.44
C GLN A 59 124.57 8.07 29.93
N LEU A 60 123.98 8.87 30.82
CA LEU A 60 123.06 9.95 30.44
C LEU A 60 123.76 11.04 29.63
N GLU A 61 124.97 11.47 30.01
CA GLU A 61 125.74 12.44 29.23
C GLU A 61 126.28 11.84 27.91
N ALA A 62 126.66 10.55 27.89
CA ALA A 62 126.99 9.84 26.66
C ALA A 62 125.79 9.81 25.71
N ALA A 63 124.62 9.39 26.18
CA ALA A 63 123.38 9.37 25.40
C ALA A 63 122.91 10.79 24.98
N ARG A 64 123.10 11.81 25.82
CA ARG A 64 122.88 13.22 25.44
C ARG A 64 123.83 13.64 24.34
N SER A 65 125.12 13.30 24.44
CA SER A 65 126.11 13.62 23.42
C SER A 65 125.82 12.89 22.10
N GLU A 66 125.32 11.65 22.15
CA GLU A 66 124.88 10.88 20.99
C GLU A 66 123.60 11.48 20.39
N ILE A 67 122.61 11.86 21.20
CA ILE A 67 121.42 12.59 20.73
C ILE A 67 121.81 13.93 20.10
N HIS A 68 122.80 14.64 20.63
CA HIS A 68 123.32 15.88 20.02
C HIS A 68 124.08 15.61 18.72
N GLN A 69 124.86 14.52 18.62
CA GLN A 69 125.51 14.12 17.37
C GLN A 69 124.51 13.65 16.31
N LEU A 70 123.49 12.87 16.70
CA LEU A 70 122.41 12.41 15.84
C LEU A 70 121.55 13.59 15.37
N LYS A 71 121.20 14.53 16.26
CA LYS A 71 120.54 15.79 15.87
C LYS A 71 121.41 16.58 14.90
N ALA A 72 122.67 16.88 15.24
CA ALA A 72 123.58 17.59 14.33
C ALA A 72 123.81 16.87 12.98
N LYS A 73 123.64 15.54 12.93
CA LYS A 73 123.68 14.74 11.70
C LYS A 73 122.38 14.82 10.90
N VAL A 74 121.22 14.78 11.57
CA VAL A 74 119.90 15.03 10.95
C VAL A 74 119.81 16.48 10.46
N ASP A 75 120.19 17.45 11.28
CA ASP A 75 120.23 18.87 10.94
C ASP A 75 121.14 19.12 9.73
N ARG A 76 122.28 18.44 9.59
CA ARG A 76 123.06 18.46 8.33
C ARG A 76 122.29 17.84 7.17
N LEU A 77 121.79 16.61 7.30
CA LEU A 77 121.01 15.92 6.26
C LEU A 77 119.72 16.67 5.83
N CYS A 78 119.25 17.62 6.63
CA CYS A 78 118.07 18.45 6.34
C CYS A 78 118.40 19.92 6.00
N THR A 79 119.61 20.42 6.30
CA THR A 79 120.00 21.85 6.10
C THR A 79 121.09 22.02 5.05
N GLU A 80 121.92 21.01 4.80
CA GLU A 80 122.53 20.86 3.48
C GLU A 80 121.42 20.37 2.54
N PRO A 81 120.92 21.17 1.58
CA PRO A 81 120.05 20.63 0.55
C PRO A 81 120.87 19.58 -0.21
N ILE A 82 120.36 18.35 -0.23
CA ILE A 82 120.98 17.26 -1.00
C ILE A 82 121.09 17.73 -2.46
N THR A 83 122.31 18.03 -2.90
CA THR A 83 122.55 18.41 -4.28
C THR A 83 122.24 17.20 -5.15
N ALA A 84 121.35 17.40 -6.12
CA ALA A 84 120.88 16.40 -7.08
C ALA A 84 121.96 16.11 -8.16
N GLU A 85 123.16 15.79 -7.67
CA GLU A 85 124.38 15.39 -8.36
C GLU A 85 125.18 14.36 -7.52
N THR A 86 124.86 14.15 -6.22
CA THR A 86 125.68 13.32 -5.31
C THR A 86 124.97 12.14 -4.63
N LEU A 87 123.64 11.99 -4.76
CA LEU A 87 122.87 10.82 -4.28
C LEU A 87 122.18 10.03 -5.41
N ASP A 88 122.69 10.20 -6.63
CA ASP A 88 121.81 10.76 -7.65
C ASP A 88 121.14 9.75 -8.59
N GLU A 89 121.71 8.57 -8.79
CA GLU A 89 121.17 7.59 -9.74
C GLU A 89 120.26 6.55 -9.05
N ARG A 90 120.73 5.94 -7.94
CA ARG A 90 120.05 4.77 -7.33
C ARG A 90 118.84 5.13 -6.46
N LEU A 91 118.82 6.32 -5.85
CA LEU A 91 117.63 6.78 -5.11
C LEU A 91 116.61 7.42 -6.05
N ARG A 92 117.03 8.25 -7.02
CA ARG A 92 116.18 8.73 -8.11
C ARG A 92 115.44 7.56 -8.76
N ARG A 93 116.17 6.55 -9.24
CA ARG A 93 115.58 5.36 -9.86
C ARG A 93 114.69 4.52 -8.94
N ARG A 94 114.83 4.63 -7.61
CA ARG A 94 113.92 3.98 -6.65
C ARG A 94 112.65 4.80 -6.40
N LEU A 95 112.74 6.13 -6.41
CA LEU A 95 111.58 7.02 -6.36
C LEU A 95 110.80 6.93 -7.67
N GLU A 96 111.46 6.98 -8.83
CA GLU A 96 110.83 6.74 -10.14
C GLU A 96 110.11 5.38 -10.20
N LEU A 97 110.71 4.32 -9.67
CA LEU A 97 110.06 3.00 -9.58
C LEU A 97 108.87 3.00 -8.59
N ALA A 98 108.97 3.67 -7.44
CA ALA A 98 107.89 3.73 -6.47
C ALA A 98 106.73 4.65 -6.92
N GLU A 99 107.02 5.71 -7.65
CA GLU A 99 106.02 6.58 -8.31
C GLU A 99 105.35 5.85 -9.47
N ALA A 100 106.10 5.05 -10.25
CA ALA A 100 105.53 4.17 -11.27
C ALA A 100 104.67 3.03 -10.68
N GLU A 101 105.11 2.40 -9.58
CA GLU A 101 104.35 1.37 -8.86
C GLU A 101 103.09 1.96 -8.22
N ALA A 102 103.17 3.15 -7.62
CA ALA A 102 102.01 3.87 -7.12
C ALA A 102 101.05 4.26 -8.25
N ALA A 103 101.57 4.72 -9.39
CA ALA A 103 100.77 5.01 -10.57
C ALA A 103 100.06 3.75 -11.08
N GLU A 104 100.75 2.62 -11.26
CA GLU A 104 100.17 1.34 -11.67
C GLU A 104 99.07 0.89 -10.68
N ILE A 105 99.30 1.01 -9.37
CA ILE A 105 98.30 0.69 -8.35
C ILE A 105 97.08 1.61 -8.48
N THR A 106 97.26 2.91 -8.70
CA THR A 106 96.12 3.84 -8.87
C THR A 106 95.38 3.63 -10.19
N GLU A 107 96.06 3.40 -11.31
CA GLU A 107 95.47 3.10 -12.62
C GLU A 107 94.68 1.79 -12.55
N ARG A 108 95.26 0.75 -11.94
CA ARG A 108 94.59 -0.54 -11.72
C ARG A 108 93.38 -0.42 -10.79
N ALA A 109 93.46 0.41 -9.75
CA ALA A 109 92.34 0.68 -8.85
C ALA A 109 91.22 1.48 -9.55
N GLN A 110 91.59 2.46 -10.39
CA GLN A 110 90.66 3.23 -11.21
C GLN A 110 89.98 2.33 -12.24
N ALA A 111 90.71 1.54 -13.02
CA ALA A 111 90.15 0.61 -13.99
C ALA A 111 89.25 -0.46 -13.34
N ALA A 112 89.62 -0.97 -12.16
CA ALA A 112 88.77 -1.88 -11.40
C ALA A 112 87.49 -1.19 -10.88
N ALA A 113 87.59 0.05 -10.42
CA ALA A 113 86.44 0.84 -10.02
C ALA A 113 85.52 1.12 -11.21
N GLU A 114 86.03 1.66 -12.32
CA GLU A 114 85.30 1.94 -13.56
C GLU A 114 84.61 0.70 -14.11
N TYR A 115 85.28 -0.47 -14.11
CA TYR A 115 84.65 -1.74 -14.48
C TYR A 115 83.50 -2.12 -13.53
N SER A 116 83.65 -1.91 -12.22
CA SER A 116 82.59 -2.16 -11.24
C SER A 116 81.41 -1.18 -11.38
N TRP A 117 81.67 0.09 -11.70
CA TRP A 117 80.65 1.09 -11.97
C TRP A 117 79.91 0.78 -13.26
N ALA A 118 80.61 0.49 -14.36
CA ALA A 118 80.00 0.15 -15.65
C ALA A 118 79.12 -1.11 -15.55
N THR A 119 79.60 -2.16 -14.87
CA THR A 119 78.81 -3.39 -14.67
C THR A 119 77.61 -3.18 -13.74
N ALA A 120 77.72 -2.31 -12.72
CA ALA A 120 76.60 -1.91 -11.87
C ALA A 120 75.58 -1.03 -12.62
N GLU A 121 76.02 -0.10 -13.46
CA GLU A 121 75.16 0.75 -14.30
C GLU A 121 74.42 -0.08 -15.36
N GLU A 122 75.10 -1.03 -16.00
CA GLU A 122 74.47 -2.01 -16.90
C GLU A 122 73.42 -2.85 -16.17
N ALA A 123 73.72 -3.38 -14.98
CA ALA A 123 72.75 -4.13 -14.19
C ALA A 123 71.54 -3.28 -13.80
N ALA A 124 71.76 -2.04 -13.36
CA ALA A 124 70.70 -1.09 -13.03
C ALA A 124 69.88 -0.66 -14.26
N ALA A 125 70.50 -0.51 -15.43
CA ALA A 125 69.81 -0.23 -16.69
C ALA A 125 68.93 -1.41 -17.14
N ARG A 126 69.46 -2.63 -17.08
CA ARG A 126 68.70 -3.87 -17.37
C ARG A 126 67.50 -4.00 -16.44
N LEU A 127 67.66 -3.73 -15.14
CA LEU A 127 66.55 -3.72 -14.17
C LEU A 127 65.52 -2.62 -14.47
N ARG A 128 65.95 -1.37 -14.73
CA ARG A 128 65.03 -0.28 -15.13
C ARG A 128 64.18 -0.68 -16.33
N SER A 129 64.81 -1.16 -17.41
CA SER A 129 64.08 -1.59 -18.61
C SER A 129 63.27 -2.88 -18.46
N GLN A 130 63.48 -3.68 -17.40
CA GLN A 130 62.55 -4.74 -17.00
C GLN A 130 61.32 -4.15 -16.27
N TYR A 131 61.53 -3.26 -15.31
CA TYR A 131 60.42 -2.61 -14.59
C TYR A 131 59.57 -1.72 -15.50
N GLU A 132 60.17 -0.95 -16.41
CA GLU A 132 59.47 -0.15 -17.43
C GLU A 132 58.53 -1.03 -18.28
N ARG A 133 58.98 -2.22 -18.69
CA ARG A 133 58.15 -3.18 -19.45
C ARG A 133 57.03 -3.78 -18.61
N LEU A 134 57.31 -4.12 -17.35
CA LEU A 134 56.30 -4.68 -16.42
C LEU A 134 55.23 -3.64 -16.06
N ILE A 135 55.61 -2.37 -15.88
CA ILE A 135 54.69 -1.26 -15.66
C ILE A 135 53.83 -1.03 -16.90
N ALA A 136 54.44 -0.88 -18.08
CA ALA A 136 53.70 -0.70 -19.32
C ALA A 136 52.76 -1.87 -19.65
N GLU A 137 53.13 -3.11 -19.30
CA GLU A 137 52.21 -4.24 -19.43
C GLU A 137 51.08 -4.24 -18.40
N ALA A 138 51.34 -3.85 -17.14
CA ALA A 138 50.31 -3.72 -16.12
C ALA A 138 49.31 -2.60 -16.45
N GLU A 139 49.79 -1.44 -16.90
CA GLU A 139 48.99 -0.33 -17.41
C GLU A 139 48.15 -0.76 -18.61
N ARG A 140 48.74 -1.47 -19.58
CA ARG A 140 48.01 -2.03 -20.72
C ARG A 140 46.89 -2.98 -20.29
N ARG A 141 47.18 -3.95 -19.41
CA ARG A 141 46.17 -4.90 -18.90
C ARG A 141 45.05 -4.18 -18.13
N HIS A 142 45.38 -3.11 -17.39
CA HIS A 142 44.38 -2.29 -16.71
C HIS A 142 43.51 -1.49 -17.70
N GLN A 143 44.11 -0.95 -18.77
CA GLN A 143 43.38 -0.26 -19.83
C GLN A 143 42.50 -1.22 -20.67
N GLU A 144 43.00 -2.42 -20.95
CA GLU A 144 42.23 -3.52 -21.58
C GLU A 144 41.02 -3.88 -20.70
N ALA A 145 41.22 -4.19 -19.42
CA ALA A 145 40.14 -4.55 -18.49
C ALA A 145 39.12 -3.42 -18.22
N THR A 146 39.56 -2.17 -18.15
CA THR A 146 38.64 -1.02 -17.99
C THR A 146 37.85 -0.73 -19.27
N ASN A 147 38.46 -0.90 -20.45
CA ASN A 147 37.75 -0.83 -21.74
C ASN A 147 36.72 -1.96 -21.88
N GLU A 148 37.07 -3.19 -21.49
CA GLU A 148 36.15 -4.34 -21.50
C GLU A 148 34.98 -4.15 -20.53
N HIS A 149 35.25 -3.76 -19.29
CA HIS A 149 34.20 -3.46 -18.31
C HIS A 149 33.29 -2.33 -18.80
N ARG A 150 33.86 -1.24 -19.34
CA ARG A 150 33.08 -0.15 -19.92
C ARG A 150 32.21 -0.63 -21.08
N ALA A 151 32.77 -1.40 -22.02
CA ALA A 151 32.01 -1.93 -23.16
C ALA A 151 30.90 -2.90 -22.73
N ALA A 152 31.12 -3.68 -21.67
CA ALA A 152 30.07 -4.52 -21.07
C ALA A 152 28.95 -3.68 -20.45
N MET A 153 29.29 -2.64 -19.68
CA MET A 153 28.32 -1.72 -19.06
C MET A 153 27.56 -0.87 -20.10
N GLU A 154 28.21 -0.50 -21.22
CA GLU A 154 27.54 0.17 -22.33
C GLU A 154 26.57 -0.79 -23.07
N ARG A 155 26.94 -2.07 -23.27
CA ARG A 155 26.03 -3.09 -23.83
C ARG A 155 24.82 -3.34 -22.94
N THR A 156 25.01 -3.69 -21.67
CA THR A 156 23.90 -3.97 -20.74
C THR A 156 23.00 -2.75 -20.58
N ARG A 157 23.55 -1.53 -20.59
CA ARG A 157 22.74 -0.31 -20.66
C ARG A 157 21.92 -0.23 -21.93
N THR A 158 22.48 -0.49 -23.12
CA THR A 158 21.69 -0.49 -24.37
C THR A 158 20.63 -1.59 -24.42
N GLU A 159 20.89 -2.74 -23.80
CA GLU A 159 19.94 -3.86 -23.68
C GLU A 159 18.78 -3.52 -22.74
N VAL A 160 19.06 -2.93 -21.57
CA VAL A 160 18.03 -2.41 -20.64
C VAL A 160 17.26 -1.25 -21.28
N ASP A 161 17.94 -0.32 -21.96
CA ASP A 161 17.32 0.78 -22.71
C ASP A 161 16.47 0.29 -23.89
N ALA A 162 16.69 -0.92 -24.40
CA ALA A 162 15.86 -1.54 -25.43
C ALA A 162 14.68 -2.30 -24.82
N MET A 163 14.92 -3.10 -23.77
CA MET A 163 13.94 -3.89 -23.05
C MET A 163 12.86 -3.00 -22.39
N THR A 164 13.27 -1.88 -21.78
CA THR A 164 12.34 -0.88 -21.23
C THR A 164 11.45 -0.28 -22.31
N LYS A 165 12.02 0.18 -23.42
CA LYS A 165 11.25 0.70 -24.57
C LYS A 165 10.33 -0.34 -25.21
N GLN A 166 10.70 -1.63 -25.16
CA GLN A 166 9.82 -2.72 -25.59
C GLN A 166 8.66 -2.95 -24.60
N ALA A 167 8.95 -2.97 -23.30
CA ALA A 167 7.92 -3.08 -22.25
C ALA A 167 6.94 -1.90 -22.26
N GLU A 168 7.40 -0.68 -22.49
CA GLU A 168 6.55 0.50 -22.68
C GLU A 168 5.63 0.36 -23.91
N ARG A 169 6.15 -0.16 -25.03
CA ARG A 169 5.37 -0.39 -26.25
C ARG A 169 4.30 -1.46 -26.05
N GLU A 170 4.63 -2.60 -25.44
CA GLU A 170 3.63 -3.63 -25.15
C GLU A 170 2.62 -3.17 -24.10
N ARG A 171 3.03 -2.40 -23.07
CA ARG A 171 2.09 -1.74 -22.15
C ARG A 171 1.11 -0.85 -22.91
N HIS A 172 1.60 0.10 -23.71
CA HIS A 172 0.73 1.02 -24.46
C HIS A 172 -0.15 0.30 -25.49
N ARG A 173 0.31 -0.81 -26.05
CA ARG A 173 -0.49 -1.68 -26.91
C ARG A 173 -1.63 -2.34 -26.12
N LEU A 174 -1.31 -2.97 -24.98
CA LEU A 174 -2.29 -3.62 -24.11
C LEU A 174 -3.30 -2.61 -23.53
N ASP A 175 -2.85 -1.42 -23.14
CA ASP A 175 -3.70 -0.30 -22.72
C ASP A 175 -4.71 0.07 -23.82
N ALA A 176 -4.25 0.18 -25.07
CA ALA A 176 -5.08 0.52 -26.22
C ALA A 176 -6.00 -0.63 -26.67
N GLU A 177 -5.58 -1.89 -26.55
CA GLU A 177 -6.43 -3.07 -26.75
C GLU A 177 -7.52 -3.17 -25.67
N ALA A 178 -7.17 -2.96 -24.39
CA ALA A 178 -8.11 -2.92 -23.28
C ALA A 178 -9.09 -1.73 -23.35
N GLU A 179 -8.64 -0.55 -23.80
CA GLU A 179 -9.52 0.61 -24.00
C GLU A 179 -10.52 0.39 -25.13
N ARG A 180 -10.08 -0.16 -26.27
CA ARG A 180 -11.00 -0.58 -27.34
C ARG A 180 -12.01 -1.60 -26.81
N ARG A 181 -11.56 -2.57 -26.02
CA ARG A 181 -12.45 -3.57 -25.40
C ARG A 181 -13.47 -2.98 -24.44
N ARG A 182 -13.10 -1.97 -23.64
CA ARG A 182 -14.04 -1.20 -22.80
C ARG A 182 -15.07 -0.46 -23.66
N GLN A 183 -14.64 0.19 -24.74
CA GLN A 183 -15.53 0.91 -25.64
C GLN A 183 -16.46 0.01 -26.47
N GLU A 184 -16.04 -1.22 -26.80
CA GLU A 184 -16.90 -2.27 -27.37
C GLU A 184 -18.00 -2.65 -26.38
N ILE A 185 -17.61 -3.08 -25.17
CA ILE A 185 -18.54 -3.51 -24.11
C ILE A 185 -19.52 -2.39 -23.74
N GLN A 186 -19.06 -1.14 -23.67
CA GLN A 186 -19.93 0.01 -23.38
C GLN A 186 -20.99 0.22 -24.48
N LYS A 187 -20.62 0.12 -25.76
CA LYS A 187 -21.57 0.25 -26.88
C LYS A 187 -22.56 -0.91 -26.91
N ASP A 188 -22.10 -2.13 -26.72
CA ASP A 188 -22.97 -3.31 -26.68
C ASP A 188 -23.96 -3.24 -25.51
N PHE A 189 -23.51 -2.75 -24.34
CA PHE A 189 -24.37 -2.47 -23.19
C PHE A 189 -25.37 -1.34 -23.47
N GLU A 190 -24.94 -0.22 -24.07
CA GLU A 190 -25.83 0.88 -24.44
C GLU A 190 -26.90 0.44 -25.45
N ILE A 191 -26.54 -0.36 -26.45
CA ILE A 191 -27.45 -0.94 -27.44
C ILE A 191 -28.43 -1.92 -26.76
N ALA A 192 -27.95 -2.85 -25.94
CA ALA A 192 -28.80 -3.80 -25.22
C ALA A 192 -29.78 -3.10 -24.26
N MET A 193 -29.32 -2.08 -23.54
CA MET A 193 -30.16 -1.28 -22.65
C MET A 193 -31.11 -0.35 -23.41
N ALA A 194 -30.75 0.15 -24.60
CA ALA A 194 -31.67 0.87 -25.48
C ALA A 194 -32.77 -0.04 -26.03
N ALA A 195 -32.43 -1.24 -26.50
CA ALA A 195 -33.37 -2.26 -26.96
C ALA A 195 -34.36 -2.64 -25.85
N ARG A 196 -33.85 -3.04 -24.67
CA ARG A 196 -34.68 -3.45 -23.53
C ARG A 196 -35.59 -2.32 -23.01
N ARG A 197 -35.12 -1.05 -23.04
CA ARG A 197 -35.98 0.11 -22.75
C ARG A 197 -37.07 0.30 -23.81
N SER A 198 -36.75 0.13 -25.10
CA SER A 198 -37.75 0.21 -26.17
C SER A 198 -38.78 -0.93 -26.12
N GLU A 199 -38.40 -2.10 -25.64
CA GLU A 199 -39.31 -3.24 -25.44
C GLU A 199 -40.23 -3.00 -24.24
N ALA A 200 -39.68 -2.61 -23.09
CA ALA A 200 -40.48 -2.27 -21.91
C ALA A 200 -41.47 -1.11 -22.19
N LEU A 201 -41.06 -0.07 -22.92
CA LEU A 201 -41.94 1.03 -23.30
C LEU A 201 -43.04 0.60 -24.29
N ARG A 202 -42.80 -0.37 -25.18
CA ARG A 202 -43.84 -0.97 -26.02
C ARG A 202 -44.82 -1.78 -25.18
N GLU A 203 -44.33 -2.64 -24.29
CA GLU A 203 -45.19 -3.47 -23.45
C GLU A 203 -46.07 -2.60 -22.52
N MET A 204 -45.54 -1.51 -21.96
CA MET A 204 -46.33 -0.54 -21.19
C MET A 204 -47.38 0.14 -22.08
N ALA A 205 -47.03 0.61 -23.28
CA ALA A 205 -47.98 1.22 -24.20
C ALA A 205 -49.06 0.23 -24.71
N GLU A 206 -48.72 -1.04 -24.90
CA GLU A 206 -49.66 -2.10 -25.28
C GLU A 206 -50.63 -2.41 -24.13
N ARG A 207 -50.14 -2.49 -22.88
CA ARG A 207 -50.98 -2.63 -21.68
C ARG A 207 -51.90 -1.42 -21.47
N ASP A 208 -51.39 -0.19 -21.62
CA ASP A 208 -52.19 1.03 -21.53
C ASP A 208 -53.29 1.08 -22.60
N ASN A 209 -52.96 0.74 -23.86
CA ASN A 209 -53.93 0.71 -24.95
C ASN A 209 -54.97 -0.40 -24.77
N ALA A 210 -54.57 -1.59 -24.29
CA ALA A 210 -55.51 -2.66 -23.96
C ALA A 210 -56.45 -2.27 -22.80
N SER A 211 -55.90 -1.67 -21.74
CA SER A 211 -56.67 -1.16 -20.59
C SER A 211 -57.69 -0.10 -21.01
N ARG A 212 -57.28 0.86 -21.85
CA ARG A 212 -58.18 1.87 -22.45
C ARG A 212 -59.25 1.24 -23.32
N ALA A 213 -58.91 0.33 -24.23
CA ALA A 213 -59.87 -0.34 -25.09
C ALA A 213 -60.89 -1.17 -24.29
N GLU A 214 -60.48 -1.78 -23.17
CA GLU A 214 -61.40 -2.44 -22.24
C GLU A 214 -62.28 -1.45 -21.48
N ALA A 215 -61.75 -0.32 -21.02
CA ALA A 215 -62.52 0.71 -20.33
C ALA A 215 -63.56 1.34 -21.26
N GLU A 216 -63.17 1.70 -22.49
CA GLU A 216 -64.08 2.18 -23.55
C GLU A 216 -65.17 1.16 -23.88
N ARG A 217 -64.82 -0.15 -23.91
CA ARG A 217 -65.80 -1.22 -24.11
C ARG A 217 -66.80 -1.30 -22.96
N ARG A 218 -66.34 -1.35 -21.70
CA ARG A 218 -67.20 -1.38 -20.51
C ARG A 218 -68.11 -0.15 -20.42
N VAL A 219 -67.60 1.04 -20.73
CA VAL A 219 -68.38 2.28 -20.77
C VAL A 219 -69.47 2.21 -21.85
N ARG A 220 -69.15 1.71 -23.04
CA ARG A 220 -70.12 1.54 -24.12
C ARG A 220 -71.18 0.49 -23.77
N GLU A 221 -70.78 -0.69 -23.30
CA GLU A 221 -71.68 -1.75 -22.84
C GLU A 221 -72.66 -1.23 -21.78
N ALA A 222 -72.17 -0.43 -20.81
CA ALA A 222 -72.99 0.20 -19.78
C ALA A 222 -73.89 1.33 -20.31
N THR A 223 -73.45 2.12 -21.29
CA THR A 223 -74.27 3.17 -21.92
C THR A 223 -75.40 2.55 -22.74
N GLU A 224 -75.11 1.56 -23.57
CA GLU A 224 -76.12 0.82 -24.33
C GLU A 224 -77.14 0.13 -23.40
N GLU A 225 -76.72 -0.37 -22.23
CA GLU A 225 -77.64 -0.96 -21.25
C GLU A 225 -78.47 0.09 -20.47
N ALA A 226 -77.91 1.27 -20.21
CA ALA A 226 -78.65 2.40 -19.66
C ALA A 226 -79.69 2.92 -20.67
N GLU A 227 -79.33 3.05 -21.96
CA GLU A 227 -80.24 3.42 -23.04
C GLU A 227 -81.37 2.39 -23.21
N ARG A 228 -81.08 1.08 -23.17
CA ARG A 228 -82.11 0.02 -23.15
C ARG A 228 -83.08 0.19 -21.98
N ARG A 229 -82.58 0.34 -20.74
CA ARG A 229 -83.42 0.54 -19.55
C ARG A 229 -84.25 1.83 -19.62
N LEU A 230 -83.71 2.90 -20.19
CA LEU A 230 -84.43 4.16 -20.38
C LEU A 230 -85.54 4.03 -21.44
N ALA A 231 -85.30 3.29 -22.52
CA ALA A 231 -86.31 2.98 -23.53
C ALA A 231 -87.44 2.10 -22.95
N GLU A 232 -87.10 1.03 -22.25
CA GLU A 232 -88.07 0.14 -21.55
C GLU A 232 -88.90 0.93 -20.51
N ALA A 233 -88.26 1.83 -19.75
CA ALA A 233 -88.95 2.67 -18.77
C ALA A 233 -89.84 3.74 -19.43
N ALA A 234 -89.45 4.28 -20.59
CA ALA A 234 -90.25 5.21 -21.37
C ALA A 234 -91.48 4.52 -21.99
N GLU A 235 -91.31 3.33 -22.58
CA GLU A 235 -92.41 2.53 -23.13
C GLU A 235 -93.43 2.17 -22.05
N GLN A 236 -92.98 1.71 -20.86
CA GLN A 236 -93.85 1.48 -19.71
C GLN A 236 -94.48 2.75 -19.12
N ALA A 237 -93.91 3.93 -19.36
CA ALA A 237 -94.51 5.21 -18.96
C ALA A 237 -95.60 5.62 -19.95
N GLU A 238 -95.34 5.51 -21.26
CA GLU A 238 -96.33 5.73 -22.31
C GLU A 238 -97.50 4.74 -22.24
N GLU A 239 -97.26 3.47 -21.91
CA GLU A 239 -98.29 2.46 -21.70
C GLU A 239 -99.19 2.83 -20.51
N ARG A 240 -98.64 3.13 -19.34
CA ARG A 240 -99.43 3.55 -18.16
C ARG A 240 -100.17 4.87 -18.39
N VAL A 241 -99.59 5.80 -19.14
CA VAL A 241 -100.29 7.03 -19.56
C VAL A 241 -101.46 6.69 -20.49
N ARG A 242 -101.27 5.78 -21.45
CA ARG A 242 -102.33 5.33 -22.36
C ARG A 242 -103.46 4.64 -21.62
N GLU A 243 -103.16 3.66 -20.76
CA GLU A 243 -104.14 2.99 -19.89
C GLU A 243 -104.91 4.01 -19.04
N GLY A 244 -104.20 4.96 -18.42
CA GLY A 244 -104.79 6.03 -17.63
C GLY A 244 -105.70 6.96 -18.44
N THR A 245 -105.35 7.28 -19.69
CA THR A 245 -106.22 8.05 -20.59
C THR A 245 -107.43 7.25 -21.07
N GLU A 246 -107.27 5.97 -21.41
CA GLU A 246 -108.39 5.12 -21.85
C GLU A 246 -109.39 4.87 -20.71
N GLU A 247 -108.91 4.69 -19.47
CA GLU A 247 -109.76 4.60 -18.27
C GLU A 247 -110.42 5.94 -17.95
N ALA A 248 -109.72 7.07 -18.06
CA ALA A 248 -110.33 8.39 -17.90
C ALA A 248 -111.42 8.65 -18.96
N GLU A 249 -111.18 8.33 -20.23
CA GLU A 249 -112.20 8.42 -21.29
C GLU A 249 -113.36 7.44 -21.07
N ARG A 250 -113.12 6.26 -20.49
CA ARG A 250 -114.17 5.31 -20.12
C ARG A 250 -115.05 5.89 -19.01
N LEU A 251 -114.45 6.39 -17.93
CA LEU A 251 -115.15 7.02 -16.81
C LEU A 251 -115.91 8.28 -17.22
N VAL A 252 -115.35 9.10 -18.13
CA VAL A 252 -116.07 10.25 -18.70
C VAL A 252 -117.28 9.79 -19.51
N ARG A 253 -117.15 8.79 -20.39
CA ARG A 253 -118.30 8.22 -21.13
C ARG A 253 -119.37 7.63 -20.21
N GLU A 254 -118.98 6.82 -19.22
CA GLU A 254 -119.88 6.26 -18.22
C GLU A 254 -120.64 7.36 -17.45
N ALA A 255 -119.95 8.46 -17.08
CA ALA A 255 -120.56 9.62 -16.43
C ALA A 255 -121.48 10.43 -17.36
N THR A 256 -121.13 10.60 -18.64
CA THR A 256 -122.00 11.24 -19.64
C THR A 256 -123.26 10.41 -19.88
N GLU A 257 -123.14 9.10 -20.12
CA GLU A 257 -124.31 8.22 -20.27
C GLU A 257 -125.19 8.22 -19.00
N TYR A 258 -124.60 8.28 -17.81
CA TYR A 258 -125.36 8.38 -16.56
C TYR A 258 -126.11 9.72 -16.44
N ALA A 259 -125.48 10.83 -16.86
CA ALA A 259 -126.12 12.14 -16.92
C ALA A 259 -127.27 12.16 -17.94
N GLU A 260 -127.05 11.68 -19.17
CA GLU A 260 -128.07 11.58 -20.22
C GLU A 260 -129.27 10.72 -19.78
N ARG A 261 -129.04 9.57 -19.14
CA ARG A 261 -130.10 8.72 -18.59
C ARG A 261 -130.89 9.44 -17.49
N ARG A 262 -130.23 10.25 -16.66
CA ARG A 262 -130.85 11.03 -15.59
C ARG A 262 -131.68 12.20 -16.16
N GLU A 263 -131.17 12.89 -17.18
CA GLU A 263 -131.88 13.95 -17.88
C GLU A 263 -133.10 13.39 -18.63
N ALA A 264 -132.96 12.26 -19.33
CA ALA A 264 -134.07 11.58 -19.98
C ALA A 264 -135.16 11.14 -18.99
N ALA A 265 -134.78 10.59 -17.83
CA ALA A 265 -135.73 10.24 -16.77
C ALA A 265 -136.43 11.48 -16.17
N ALA A 266 -135.71 12.59 -15.96
CA ALA A 266 -136.28 13.85 -15.50
C ALA A 266 -137.23 14.48 -16.56
N ALA A 267 -136.89 14.38 -17.85
CA ALA A 267 -137.73 14.83 -18.94
C ALA A 267 -139.03 14.01 -19.02
N GLN A 268 -138.97 12.68 -18.90
CA GLN A 268 -140.16 11.82 -18.84
C GLN A 268 -141.03 12.11 -17.61
N GLN A 269 -140.42 12.40 -16.44
CA GLN A 269 -141.17 12.83 -15.26
C GLN A 269 -141.85 14.19 -15.47
N ALA A 270 -141.17 15.15 -16.10
CA ALA A 270 -141.74 16.45 -16.44
C ALA A 270 -142.88 16.32 -17.46
N GLU A 271 -142.71 15.51 -18.51
CA GLU A 271 -143.74 15.24 -19.52
C GLU A 271 -144.98 14.55 -18.91
N HIS A 272 -144.78 13.58 -18.01
CA HIS A 272 -145.87 12.95 -17.25
C HIS A 272 -146.61 13.95 -16.35
N LEU A 273 -145.90 14.82 -15.64
CA LEU A 273 -146.51 15.87 -14.80
C LEU A 273 -147.27 16.91 -15.63
N VAL A 274 -146.74 17.28 -16.81
CA VAL A 274 -147.45 18.16 -17.77
C VAL A 274 -148.72 17.48 -18.30
N LEU A 275 -148.64 16.20 -18.68
CA LEU A 275 -149.80 15.41 -19.11
C LEU A 275 -150.88 15.35 -18.04
N GLN A 276 -150.52 15.04 -16.79
CA GLN A 276 -151.45 15.05 -15.66
C GLN A 276 -152.08 16.43 -15.43
N ALA A 277 -151.29 17.51 -15.53
CA ALA A 277 -151.79 18.87 -15.40
C ALA A 277 -152.75 19.26 -16.55
N THR A 278 -152.51 18.79 -17.78
CA THR A 278 -153.44 18.98 -18.90
C THR A 278 -154.71 18.13 -18.77
N ASP A 279 -154.63 16.88 -18.32
CA ASP A 279 -155.81 16.03 -18.08
C ASP A 279 -156.68 16.62 -16.96
N GLU A 280 -156.08 17.16 -15.90
CA GLU A 280 -156.80 17.84 -14.82
C GLU A 280 -157.37 19.20 -15.26
N ALA A 281 -156.65 19.97 -16.07
CA ALA A 281 -157.18 21.20 -16.67
C ALA A 281 -158.36 20.89 -17.61
N GLU A 282 -158.27 19.86 -18.45
CA GLU A 282 -159.40 19.42 -19.29
C GLU A 282 -160.55 18.88 -18.45
N ARG A 283 -160.29 18.14 -17.36
CA ARG A 283 -161.33 17.70 -16.41
C ARG A 283 -162.08 18.90 -15.84
N LEU A 284 -161.37 19.91 -15.34
CA LEU A 284 -161.95 21.13 -14.79
C LEU A 284 -162.70 21.95 -15.86
N VAL A 285 -162.22 22.00 -17.10
CA VAL A 285 -162.93 22.64 -18.22
C VAL A 285 -164.19 21.88 -18.60
N ARG A 286 -164.19 20.54 -18.60
CA ARG A 286 -165.39 19.72 -18.84
C ARG A 286 -166.41 19.90 -17.70
N GLU A 287 -165.98 19.82 -16.44
CA GLU A 287 -166.83 20.05 -15.26
C GLU A 287 -167.45 21.46 -15.28
N ALA A 288 -166.68 22.49 -15.62
CA ALA A 288 -167.20 23.85 -15.80
C ALA A 288 -168.15 23.98 -17.01
N SER A 289 -167.95 23.20 -18.08
CA SER A 289 -168.82 23.19 -19.27
C SER A 289 -170.14 22.46 -19.02
N ASP A 290 -170.12 21.32 -18.32
CA ASP A 290 -171.32 20.60 -17.89
C ASP A 290 -172.16 21.43 -16.90
N GLU A 291 -171.49 22.15 -15.98
CA GLU A 291 -172.16 23.08 -15.07
C GLU A 291 -172.73 24.30 -15.81
N ALA A 292 -172.03 24.83 -16.82
CA ALA A 292 -172.55 25.89 -17.69
C ALA A 292 -173.75 25.42 -18.53
N GLU A 293 -173.71 24.20 -19.11
CA GLU A 293 -174.85 23.62 -19.81
C GLU A 293 -176.03 23.35 -18.87
N ARG A 294 -175.77 22.90 -17.64
CA ARG A 294 -176.81 22.75 -16.61
C ARG A 294 -177.48 24.09 -16.33
N LEU A 295 -176.69 25.16 -16.13
CA LEU A 295 -177.18 26.52 -15.93
C LEU A 295 -177.94 27.06 -17.14
N VAL A 296 -177.53 26.76 -18.39
CA VAL A 296 -178.27 27.15 -19.61
C VAL A 296 -179.60 26.41 -19.75
N ARG A 297 -179.64 25.10 -19.45
CA ARG A 297 -180.88 24.31 -19.45
C ARG A 297 -181.85 24.76 -18.35
N GLU A 298 -181.33 25.21 -17.20
CA GLU A 298 -182.12 25.78 -16.11
C GLU A 298 -182.56 27.23 -16.42
N ALA A 299 -181.74 28.01 -17.13
CA ALA A 299 -182.05 29.37 -17.57
C ALA A 299 -183.14 29.42 -18.64
N ASN A 300 -183.15 28.49 -19.62
CA ASN A 300 -184.21 28.42 -20.62
C ASN A 300 -185.58 28.11 -19.99
N ARG A 301 -185.63 27.21 -19.00
CA ARG A 301 -186.88 26.95 -18.25
C ARG A 301 -187.35 28.18 -17.47
N ARG A 302 -186.41 28.90 -16.83
CA ARG A 302 -186.68 30.18 -16.16
C ARG A 302 -186.93 31.35 -17.12
N ALA A 303 -186.70 31.21 -18.42
CA ALA A 303 -187.00 32.26 -19.40
C ALA A 303 -188.49 32.27 -19.75
N GLU A 304 -189.12 31.09 -19.87
CA GLU A 304 -190.56 30.94 -20.06
C GLU A 304 -191.34 31.39 -18.80
N GLU A 305 -190.80 31.17 -17.60
CA GLU A 305 -191.38 31.69 -16.35
C GLU A 305 -191.19 33.21 -16.15
N ARG A 306 -190.14 33.80 -16.77
CA ARG A 306 -189.79 35.23 -16.60
C ARG A 306 -190.60 36.21 -17.43
N GLU A 307 -191.50 35.76 -18.30
CA GLU A 307 -192.50 36.65 -18.91
C GLU A 307 -193.58 37.06 -17.88
N GLN A 308 -193.88 36.22 -16.87
CA GLN A 308 -194.97 36.49 -15.92
C GLN A 308 -194.57 37.27 -14.67
N VAL A 309 -193.29 37.31 -14.29
CA VAL A 309 -192.82 37.85 -13.00
C VAL A 309 -191.43 38.50 -13.17
N ALA A 310 -191.26 39.76 -13.61
CA ALA A 310 -192.15 40.93 -13.70
C ALA A 310 -192.51 41.66 -12.39
N THR A 311 -192.53 40.98 -11.23
CA THR A 311 -192.81 41.60 -9.90
C THR A 311 -192.38 40.68 -8.73
N ASP A 312 -191.50 41.03 -7.80
CA ASP A 312 -190.73 42.27 -7.64
C ASP A 312 -189.47 42.05 -6.75
N TYR A 313 -188.31 41.91 -7.39
CA TYR A 313 -187.02 42.53 -7.07
C TYR A 313 -186.43 42.60 -5.63
N ALA A 314 -186.99 41.92 -4.62
CA ALA A 314 -186.57 41.97 -3.20
C ALA A 314 -185.05 41.77 -2.90
N GLU A 315 -184.64 40.49 -2.91
CA GLU A 315 -183.65 39.83 -2.03
C GLU A 315 -182.18 40.30 -1.90
N ARG A 316 -181.84 41.60 -1.91
CA ARG A 316 -180.44 42.11 -1.90
C ARG A 316 -179.67 41.88 -0.57
N ARG A 317 -179.35 40.64 -0.20
CA ARG A 317 -178.91 40.29 1.18
C ARG A 317 -177.68 39.37 1.37
N GLU A 318 -176.75 39.26 0.41
CA GLU A 318 -175.49 38.52 0.59
C GLU A 318 -174.26 39.37 0.22
N ALA A 319 -173.78 40.19 1.16
CA ALA A 319 -172.66 41.11 0.96
C ALA A 319 -171.75 41.32 2.20
N ALA A 320 -171.80 40.40 3.19
CA ALA A 320 -171.21 40.63 4.52
C ALA A 320 -170.24 39.53 5.02
N ALA A 321 -170.00 38.46 4.26
CA ALA A 321 -169.23 37.29 4.72
C ALA A 321 -167.70 37.37 4.50
N ALA A 322 -167.17 38.49 3.99
CA ALA A 322 -165.83 38.55 3.38
C ALA A 322 -164.66 38.90 4.33
N GLN A 323 -164.88 39.17 5.63
CA GLN A 323 -163.86 39.75 6.51
C GLN A 323 -162.85 38.77 7.15
N GLU A 324 -162.99 37.44 7.00
CA GLU A 324 -162.03 36.50 7.63
C GLU A 324 -160.69 36.33 6.89
N ALA A 325 -160.56 36.83 5.66
CA ALA A 325 -159.41 36.54 4.80
C ALA A 325 -158.06 37.12 5.28
N GLU A 326 -158.06 38.24 6.02
CA GLU A 326 -156.82 38.97 6.37
C GLU A 326 -155.93 38.26 7.41
N ARG A 327 -156.42 37.21 8.07
CA ARG A 327 -155.70 36.56 9.19
C ARG A 327 -154.52 35.70 8.75
N MET A 328 -154.61 35.03 7.58
CA MET A 328 -153.63 34.02 7.15
C MET A 328 -152.31 34.58 6.59
N VAL A 329 -152.23 35.88 6.31
CA VAL A 329 -151.06 36.46 5.60
C VAL A 329 -149.82 36.63 6.50
N ARG A 330 -149.97 36.66 7.83
CA ARG A 330 -148.84 36.91 8.76
C ARG A 330 -148.00 35.68 9.08
N GLU A 331 -148.57 34.48 8.99
CA GLU A 331 -147.89 33.24 9.40
C GLU A 331 -146.88 32.75 8.33
N ALA A 332 -146.98 33.25 7.10
CA ALA A 332 -146.14 32.84 5.97
C ALA A 332 -144.73 33.48 5.95
N THR A 333 -144.47 34.54 6.72
CA THR A 333 -143.20 35.29 6.66
C THR A 333 -142.06 34.67 7.47
N ASP A 334 -142.37 34.06 8.62
CA ASP A 334 -141.34 33.70 9.62
C ASP A 334 -140.61 32.38 9.31
N GLU A 335 -141.20 31.50 8.50
CA GLU A 335 -140.60 30.20 8.13
C GLU A 335 -139.53 30.35 7.02
N ALA A 336 -139.60 31.41 6.20
CA ALA A 336 -138.67 31.63 5.08
C ALA A 336 -137.24 31.96 5.53
N GLU A 337 -137.07 32.68 6.65
CA GLU A 337 -135.73 33.09 7.12
C GLU A 337 -134.93 31.94 7.78
N ARG A 338 -135.58 30.83 8.16
CA ARG A 338 -134.91 29.71 8.84
C ARG A 338 -134.04 28.90 7.88
N LEU A 339 -134.58 28.55 6.72
CA LEU A 339 -133.95 27.63 5.75
C LEU A 339 -132.70 28.19 5.05
N VAL A 340 -132.55 29.52 4.98
CA VAL A 340 -131.37 30.15 4.36
C VAL A 340 -130.12 30.03 5.24
N ARG A 341 -130.28 29.90 6.56
CA ARG A 341 -129.16 29.93 7.53
C ARG A 341 -128.47 28.57 7.65
N GLU A 342 -129.24 27.49 7.68
CA GLU A 342 -128.72 26.11 7.78
C GLU A 342 -127.91 25.69 6.54
N ALA A 343 -128.27 26.20 5.35
CA ALA A 343 -127.59 25.90 4.10
C ALA A 343 -126.16 26.49 3.99
N ALA A 344 -125.83 27.53 4.76
CA ALA A 344 -124.50 28.15 4.74
C ALA A 344 -123.48 27.34 5.56
N GLU A 345 -123.86 26.89 6.77
CA GLU A 345 -122.96 26.24 7.72
C GLU A 345 -122.50 24.83 7.26
N GLU A 346 -123.25 24.17 6.38
CA GLU A 346 -122.83 22.88 5.80
C GLU A 346 -121.83 23.03 4.64
N ALA A 347 -121.79 24.19 3.98
CA ALA A 347 -120.83 24.47 2.91
C ALA A 347 -119.42 24.72 3.47
N GLU A 348 -119.30 25.50 4.54
CA GLU A 348 -118.00 25.82 5.16
C GLU A 348 -117.33 24.58 5.76
N ARG A 349 -118.10 23.67 6.38
CA ARG A 349 -117.57 22.38 6.88
C ARG A 349 -116.94 21.53 5.78
N ARG A 350 -117.56 21.43 4.60
CA ARG A 350 -117.03 20.64 3.48
C ARG A 350 -115.79 21.25 2.81
N LEU A 351 -115.56 22.56 2.95
CA LEU A 351 -114.32 23.20 2.51
C LEU A 351 -113.16 22.96 3.49
N ALA A 352 -113.40 23.07 4.80
CA ALA A 352 -112.38 22.81 5.81
C ALA A 352 -111.84 21.37 5.76
N GLU A 353 -112.74 20.39 5.65
CA GLU A 353 -112.42 18.96 5.50
C GLU A 353 -111.70 18.62 4.17
N ALA A 354 -111.69 19.52 3.19
CA ALA A 354 -110.97 19.36 1.93
C ALA A 354 -109.54 19.93 2.01
N THR A 355 -109.34 21.06 2.70
CA THR A 355 -108.00 21.64 2.94
C THR A 355 -107.14 20.79 3.88
N GLU A 356 -107.71 20.24 4.96
CA GLU A 356 -106.95 19.39 5.90
C GLU A 356 -106.39 18.14 5.21
N ARG A 357 -107.20 17.48 4.36
CA ARG A 357 -106.78 16.32 3.55
C ARG A 357 -105.84 16.66 2.39
N ALA A 358 -105.70 17.94 2.03
CA ALA A 358 -104.67 18.41 1.10
C ALA A 358 -103.34 18.62 1.83
N GLU A 359 -103.36 19.27 3.00
CA GLU A 359 -102.15 19.49 3.82
C GLU A 359 -101.53 18.18 4.32
N GLU A 360 -102.33 17.16 4.71
CA GLU A 360 -101.78 15.85 5.05
C GLU A 360 -101.06 15.18 3.88
N ARG A 361 -101.60 15.30 2.66
CA ARG A 361 -100.96 14.78 1.44
C ARG A 361 -99.66 15.51 1.11
N GLU A 362 -99.63 16.83 1.28
CA GLU A 362 -98.43 17.64 1.03
C GLU A 362 -97.33 17.34 2.07
N ARG A 363 -97.67 17.24 3.36
CA ARG A 363 -96.73 16.84 4.42
C ARG A 363 -96.20 15.42 4.22
N ALA A 364 -97.04 14.48 3.77
CA ALA A 364 -96.60 13.13 3.40
C ALA A 364 -95.65 13.12 2.18
N ALA A 365 -95.94 13.93 1.16
CA ALA A 365 -95.08 14.07 -0.02
C ALA A 365 -93.70 14.66 0.32
N VAL A 366 -93.65 15.72 1.16
CA VAL A 366 -92.40 16.32 1.63
C VAL A 366 -91.60 15.34 2.49
N ALA A 367 -92.25 14.63 3.43
CA ALA A 367 -91.58 13.63 4.26
C ALA A 367 -91.01 12.45 3.44
N GLN A 368 -91.69 12.05 2.36
CA GLN A 368 -91.19 11.01 1.45
C GLN A 368 -90.06 11.53 0.56
N ALA A 369 -90.12 12.78 0.08
CA ALA A 369 -89.02 13.42 -0.64
C ALA A 369 -87.76 13.56 0.23
N GLU A 370 -87.89 14.00 1.48
CA GLU A 370 -86.78 14.05 2.43
C GLU A 370 -86.18 12.67 2.76
N ARG A 371 -86.98 11.60 2.71
CA ARG A 371 -86.46 10.24 2.90
C ARG A 371 -85.63 9.79 1.69
N VAL A 372 -86.10 10.08 0.48
CA VAL A 372 -85.37 9.79 -0.76
C VAL A 372 -84.07 10.58 -0.86
N THR A 373 -84.03 11.86 -0.46
CA THR A 373 -82.76 12.60 -0.41
C THR A 373 -81.82 12.05 0.66
N ARG A 374 -82.28 11.74 1.88
CA ARG A 374 -81.40 11.13 2.90
C ARG A 374 -80.88 9.74 2.50
N GLU A 375 -81.69 8.93 1.83
CA GLU A 375 -81.28 7.63 1.29
C GLU A 375 -80.28 7.79 0.12
N ALA A 376 -80.45 8.81 -0.73
CA ALA A 376 -79.51 9.16 -1.79
C ALA A 376 -78.18 9.75 -1.25
N ASP A 377 -78.22 10.64 -0.27
CA ASP A 377 -77.05 11.22 0.39
C ASP A 377 -76.23 10.13 1.10
N GLN A 378 -76.89 9.19 1.80
CA GLN A 378 -76.22 8.05 2.42
C GLN A 378 -75.65 7.05 1.39
N TYR A 379 -76.29 6.90 0.22
CA TYR A 379 -75.73 6.12 -0.87
C TYR A 379 -74.51 6.80 -1.49
N ALA A 380 -74.57 8.13 -1.70
CA ALA A 380 -73.45 8.93 -2.18
C ALA A 380 -72.26 8.89 -1.19
N GLU A 381 -72.49 9.10 0.10
CA GLU A 381 -71.48 9.00 1.17
C GLU A 381 -70.88 7.60 1.33
N ARG A 382 -71.58 6.55 0.89
CA ARG A 382 -71.05 5.19 0.88
C ARG A 382 -70.23 4.92 -0.37
N VAL A 383 -70.71 5.36 -1.54
CA VAL A 383 -69.97 5.26 -2.81
C VAL A 383 -68.68 6.08 -2.79
N THR A 384 -68.66 7.27 -2.17
CA THR A 384 -67.41 8.03 -1.99
C THR A 384 -66.46 7.31 -1.02
N ARG A 385 -66.93 6.83 0.14
CA ARG A 385 -66.05 6.05 1.05
C ARG A 385 -65.52 4.75 0.42
N GLU A 386 -66.34 4.04 -0.35
CA GLU A 386 -65.93 2.83 -1.09
C GLU A 386 -64.90 3.19 -2.18
N ALA A 387 -65.05 4.33 -2.86
CA ALA A 387 -64.08 4.83 -3.84
C ALA A 387 -62.78 5.33 -3.19
N ASP A 388 -62.86 6.06 -2.08
CA ASP A 388 -61.71 6.57 -1.32
C ASP A 388 -60.89 5.41 -0.73
N GLN A 389 -61.55 4.41 -0.14
CA GLN A 389 -60.88 3.19 0.35
C GLN A 389 -60.26 2.36 -0.79
N HIS A 390 -60.87 2.35 -1.98
CA HIS A 390 -60.26 1.71 -3.15
C HIS A 390 -59.05 2.51 -3.67
N ALA A 391 -59.11 3.85 -3.65
CA ALA A 391 -57.99 4.71 -4.02
C ALA A 391 -56.82 4.59 -3.03
N GLU A 392 -57.09 4.61 -1.72
CA GLU A 392 -56.08 4.34 -0.68
C GLU A 392 -55.47 2.95 -0.83
N GLY A 393 -56.28 1.93 -1.12
CA GLY A 393 -55.79 0.56 -1.40
C GLY A 393 -54.89 0.49 -2.62
N VAL A 394 -55.27 1.11 -3.75
CA VAL A 394 -54.46 1.14 -4.97
C VAL A 394 -53.15 1.93 -4.80
N VAL A 395 -53.16 3.01 -4.00
CA VAL A 395 -51.93 3.74 -3.63
C VAL A 395 -51.06 2.89 -2.69
N HIS A 396 -51.65 2.21 -1.71
CA HIS A 396 -50.92 1.34 -0.78
C HIS A 396 -50.24 0.17 -1.51
N ASP A 397 -50.96 -0.53 -2.39
CA ASP A 397 -50.41 -1.62 -3.22
C ASP A 397 -49.32 -1.11 -4.18
N ALA A 398 -49.46 0.11 -4.71
CA ALA A 398 -48.44 0.73 -5.55
C ALA A 398 -47.16 1.08 -4.76
N ASP A 399 -47.29 1.65 -3.56
CA ASP A 399 -46.15 1.97 -2.68
C ASP A 399 -45.48 0.69 -2.14
N GLU A 400 -46.25 -0.34 -1.76
CA GLU A 400 -45.74 -1.69 -1.44
C GLU A 400 -44.94 -2.27 -2.61
N HIS A 401 -45.47 -2.18 -3.83
CA HIS A 401 -44.80 -2.72 -5.00
C HIS A 401 -43.56 -1.91 -5.39
N ALA A 402 -43.59 -0.58 -5.25
CA ALA A 402 -42.45 0.30 -5.48
C ALA A 402 -41.34 0.06 -4.43
N ALA A 403 -41.70 -0.10 -3.15
CA ALA A 403 -40.77 -0.44 -2.08
C ALA A 403 -40.14 -1.82 -2.29
N ARG A 404 -40.93 -2.83 -2.68
CA ARG A 404 -40.48 -4.19 -3.02
C ARG A 404 -39.50 -4.16 -4.20
N VAL A 405 -39.83 -3.49 -5.30
CA VAL A 405 -38.94 -3.37 -6.47
C VAL A 405 -37.67 -2.59 -6.15
N THR A 406 -37.76 -1.54 -5.32
CA THR A 406 -36.58 -0.77 -4.86
C THR A 406 -35.65 -1.63 -4.01
N ARG A 407 -36.21 -2.47 -3.13
CA ARG A 407 -35.46 -3.40 -2.27
C ARG A 407 -34.84 -4.56 -3.04
N GLU A 408 -35.58 -5.17 -3.97
CA GLU A 408 -35.04 -6.20 -4.85
C GLU A 408 -33.93 -5.65 -5.76
N SER A 409 -34.08 -4.40 -6.21
CA SER A 409 -33.04 -3.66 -6.95
C SER A 409 -31.79 -3.40 -6.10
N SER A 410 -31.95 -2.91 -4.86
CA SER A 410 -30.80 -2.68 -3.96
C SER A 410 -30.11 -3.98 -3.57
N GLU A 411 -30.86 -5.05 -3.27
CA GLU A 411 -30.29 -6.37 -2.97
C GLU A 411 -29.59 -7.00 -4.18
N GLN A 412 -30.04 -6.78 -5.42
CA GLN A 412 -29.29 -7.20 -6.61
C GLN A 412 -28.03 -6.35 -6.85
N ALA A 413 -28.08 -5.05 -6.58
CA ALA A 413 -26.93 -4.17 -6.65
C ALA A 413 -25.86 -4.55 -5.62
N GLU A 414 -26.25 -4.76 -4.36
CA GLU A 414 -25.37 -5.22 -3.28
C GLU A 414 -24.74 -6.57 -3.58
N ARG A 415 -25.51 -7.56 -4.08
CA ARG A 415 -24.97 -8.87 -4.49
C ARG A 415 -23.91 -8.72 -5.56
N ARG A 416 -24.15 -7.92 -6.61
CA ARG A 416 -23.16 -7.68 -7.67
C ARG A 416 -21.92 -6.90 -7.20
N VAL A 417 -22.08 -5.95 -6.29
CA VAL A 417 -20.93 -5.26 -5.67
C VAL A 417 -20.10 -6.23 -4.84
N ARG A 418 -20.75 -7.17 -4.12
CA ARG A 418 -20.08 -8.20 -3.32
C ARG A 418 -19.36 -9.23 -4.20
N GLU A 419 -20.02 -9.75 -5.24
CA GLU A 419 -19.44 -10.65 -6.23
C GLU A 419 -18.23 -10.01 -6.94
N ALA A 420 -18.34 -8.74 -7.35
CA ALA A 420 -17.24 -8.00 -7.96
C ALA A 420 -16.09 -7.72 -6.99
N ALA A 421 -16.38 -7.48 -5.71
CA ALA A 421 -15.36 -7.32 -4.67
C ALA A 421 -14.62 -8.65 -4.41
N GLU A 422 -15.34 -9.76 -4.25
CA GLU A 422 -14.74 -11.09 -4.06
C GLU A 422 -13.98 -11.59 -5.31
N GLU A 423 -14.35 -11.15 -6.51
CA GLU A 423 -13.57 -11.44 -7.73
C GLU A 423 -12.32 -10.54 -7.82
N ALA A 424 -12.41 -9.26 -7.40
CA ALA A 424 -11.25 -8.37 -7.30
C ALA A 424 -10.24 -8.86 -6.25
N GLU A 425 -10.71 -9.29 -5.07
CA GLU A 425 -9.87 -9.89 -4.03
C GLU A 425 -9.21 -11.18 -4.50
N ARG A 426 -9.93 -12.06 -5.21
CA ARG A 426 -9.34 -13.27 -5.82
C ARG A 426 -8.28 -12.94 -6.87
N ARG A 427 -8.51 -11.97 -7.74
CA ARG A 427 -7.51 -11.54 -8.74
C ARG A 427 -6.31 -10.82 -8.12
N LEU A 428 -6.49 -10.13 -6.99
CA LEU A 428 -5.39 -9.59 -6.19
C LEU A 428 -4.58 -10.72 -5.54
N ALA A 429 -5.23 -11.70 -4.92
CA ALA A 429 -4.59 -12.86 -4.31
C ALA A 429 -3.76 -13.65 -5.33
N GLU A 430 -4.34 -13.98 -6.50
CA GLU A 430 -3.61 -14.61 -7.61
C GLU A 430 -2.45 -13.74 -8.15
N ALA A 431 -2.56 -12.41 -8.09
CA ALA A 431 -1.49 -11.52 -8.53
C ALA A 431 -0.34 -11.46 -7.51
N THR A 432 -0.63 -11.51 -6.21
CA THR A 432 0.39 -11.65 -5.16
C THR A 432 1.05 -13.02 -5.17
N GLU A 433 0.30 -14.11 -5.36
CA GLU A 433 0.85 -15.46 -5.46
C GLU A 433 1.82 -15.57 -6.64
N ARG A 434 1.43 -15.08 -7.82
CA ARG A 434 2.31 -15.00 -9.01
C ARG A 434 3.47 -14.01 -8.88
N ALA A 435 3.46 -13.12 -7.89
CA ALA A 435 4.59 -12.27 -7.55
C ALA A 435 5.56 -13.02 -6.62
N GLU A 436 5.07 -13.65 -5.55
CA GLU A 436 5.87 -14.50 -4.66
C GLU A 436 6.51 -15.68 -5.38
N GLU A 437 5.81 -16.35 -6.31
CA GLU A 437 6.38 -17.40 -7.17
C GLU A 437 7.56 -16.88 -8.00
N ARG A 438 7.45 -15.66 -8.53
CA ARG A 438 8.52 -15.03 -9.33
C ARG A 438 9.70 -14.59 -8.47
N GLU A 439 9.45 -14.06 -7.27
CA GLU A 439 10.52 -13.73 -6.31
C GLU A 439 11.23 -15.00 -5.83
N ARG A 440 10.52 -16.09 -5.57
CA ARG A 440 11.13 -17.40 -5.24
C ARG A 440 11.94 -17.96 -6.41
N ALA A 441 11.39 -17.96 -7.63
CA ALA A 441 12.13 -18.42 -8.81
C ALA A 441 13.40 -17.58 -9.08
N ALA A 442 13.31 -16.25 -8.91
CA ALA A 442 14.47 -15.36 -9.05
C ALA A 442 15.50 -15.56 -7.93
N ALA A 443 15.05 -15.83 -6.69
CA ALA A 443 15.93 -16.16 -5.57
C ALA A 443 16.61 -17.52 -5.77
N GLU A 444 15.90 -18.56 -6.20
CA GLU A 444 16.45 -19.88 -6.51
C GLU A 444 17.44 -19.84 -7.67
N GLU A 445 17.17 -19.06 -8.73
CA GLU A 445 18.13 -18.87 -9.83
C GLU A 445 19.35 -18.04 -9.42
N ALA A 446 19.19 -17.02 -8.56
CA ALA A 446 20.32 -16.31 -7.96
C ALA A 446 21.18 -17.24 -7.08
N ASP A 447 20.57 -18.07 -6.24
CA ASP A 447 21.27 -19.07 -5.41
C ASP A 447 21.99 -20.11 -6.28
N ARG A 448 21.39 -20.52 -7.41
CA ARG A 448 22.01 -21.41 -8.39
C ARG A 448 23.25 -20.78 -9.03
N LEU A 449 23.15 -19.53 -9.49
CA LEU A 449 24.26 -18.78 -10.08
C LEU A 449 25.38 -18.52 -9.06
N VAL A 450 25.06 -18.28 -7.78
CA VAL A 450 26.04 -18.16 -6.70
C VAL A 450 26.76 -19.49 -6.45
N ARG A 451 26.06 -20.63 -6.50
CA ARG A 451 26.69 -21.96 -6.39
C ARG A 451 27.58 -22.27 -7.59
N GLU A 452 27.08 -22.07 -8.82
CA GLU A 452 27.87 -22.23 -10.06
C GLU A 452 29.14 -21.34 -10.05
N ALA A 453 29.04 -20.10 -9.56
CA ALA A 453 30.18 -19.19 -9.42
C ALA A 453 31.19 -19.65 -8.35
N ASN A 454 30.71 -20.14 -7.19
CA ASN A 454 31.56 -20.65 -6.12
C ASN A 454 32.26 -21.97 -6.51
N GLU A 455 31.56 -22.87 -7.20
CA GLU A 455 32.15 -24.11 -7.74
C GLU A 455 33.20 -23.80 -8.82
N ALA A 456 32.92 -22.84 -9.71
CA ALA A 456 33.90 -22.36 -10.69
C ALA A 456 35.10 -21.63 -10.04
N ALA A 457 34.93 -21.00 -8.87
CA ALA A 457 36.02 -20.44 -8.10
C ALA A 457 36.87 -21.54 -7.44
N ALA A 458 36.24 -22.51 -6.78
CA ALA A 458 36.92 -23.64 -6.14
C ALA A 458 37.70 -24.52 -7.14
N GLU A 459 37.17 -24.74 -8.35
CA GLU A 459 37.88 -25.45 -9.43
C GLU A 459 39.12 -24.66 -9.89
N ARG A 460 39.01 -23.32 -10.01
CA ARG A 460 40.15 -22.46 -10.34
C ARG A 460 41.21 -22.44 -9.23
N GLU A 461 40.79 -22.45 -7.97
CA GLU A 461 41.69 -22.57 -6.82
C GLU A 461 42.39 -23.94 -6.79
N ARG A 462 41.67 -25.05 -7.05
CA ARG A 462 42.32 -26.38 -7.13
C ARG A 462 43.31 -26.46 -8.29
N VAL A 463 42.96 -25.97 -9.48
CA VAL A 463 43.87 -25.93 -10.64
C VAL A 463 45.06 -25.00 -10.39
N ALA A 464 44.89 -23.91 -9.64
CA ALA A 464 45.99 -23.05 -9.21
C ALA A 464 46.90 -23.74 -8.17
N ALA A 465 46.33 -24.46 -7.20
CA ALA A 465 47.05 -25.23 -6.21
C ALA A 465 47.85 -26.38 -6.84
N GLU A 466 47.21 -27.23 -7.67
CA GLU A 466 47.89 -28.29 -8.42
C GLU A 466 49.03 -27.76 -9.30
N ARG A 467 48.91 -26.54 -9.83
CA ARG A 467 49.95 -25.89 -10.64
C ARG A 467 51.06 -25.29 -9.79
N ALA A 468 50.74 -24.76 -8.61
CA ALA A 468 51.74 -24.30 -7.65
C ALA A 468 52.54 -25.48 -7.08
N GLU A 469 51.89 -26.59 -6.74
CA GLU A 469 52.55 -27.83 -6.30
C GLU A 469 53.49 -28.39 -7.37
N ARG A 470 53.08 -28.42 -8.65
CA ARG A 470 53.97 -28.81 -9.76
C ARG A 470 55.17 -27.87 -9.91
N LEU A 471 54.97 -26.56 -9.84
CA LEU A 471 56.07 -25.58 -9.91
C LEU A 471 57.03 -25.70 -8.71
N VAL A 472 56.52 -26.03 -7.52
CA VAL A 472 57.36 -26.34 -6.35
C VAL A 472 58.12 -27.64 -6.57
N ALA A 473 57.48 -28.70 -7.07
CA ALA A 473 58.11 -29.98 -7.36
C ALA A 473 59.23 -29.84 -8.41
N GLU A 474 58.96 -29.17 -9.54
CA GLU A 474 59.93 -28.86 -10.59
C GLU A 474 61.10 -28.02 -10.05
N ALA A 475 60.82 -27.05 -9.16
CA ALA A 475 61.88 -26.25 -8.51
C ALA A 475 62.71 -27.06 -7.51
N THR A 476 62.12 -27.99 -6.75
CA THR A 476 62.87 -28.90 -5.86
C THR A 476 63.70 -29.91 -6.63
N GLU A 477 63.17 -30.51 -7.70
CA GLU A 477 63.93 -31.42 -8.58
C GLU A 477 65.11 -30.70 -9.23
N HIS A 478 64.92 -29.45 -9.69
CA HIS A 478 66.01 -28.64 -10.24
C HIS A 478 67.05 -28.23 -9.18
N ALA A 479 66.62 -27.97 -7.93
CA ALA A 479 67.53 -27.69 -6.83
C ALA A 479 68.36 -28.93 -6.44
N ASP A 480 67.73 -30.10 -6.36
CA ASP A 480 68.41 -31.37 -6.07
C ASP A 480 69.39 -31.76 -7.18
N ASP A 481 69.02 -31.59 -8.47
CA ASP A 481 69.95 -31.88 -9.58
C ASP A 481 71.14 -30.91 -9.63
N LEU A 482 70.96 -29.65 -9.20
CA LEU A 482 72.05 -28.69 -8.99
C LEU A 482 72.94 -29.10 -7.80
N VAL A 483 72.35 -29.50 -6.67
CA VAL A 483 73.10 -29.98 -5.49
C VAL A 483 73.89 -31.25 -5.83
N ASP A 484 73.30 -32.20 -6.54
CA ASP A 484 73.99 -33.44 -6.88
C ASP A 484 75.02 -33.24 -8.00
N ARG A 485 74.86 -32.22 -8.86
CA ARG A 485 75.91 -31.75 -9.79
C ARG A 485 77.08 -31.12 -9.04
N ALA A 486 76.82 -30.21 -8.10
CA ALA A 486 77.86 -29.64 -7.23
C ALA A 486 78.56 -30.73 -6.39
N ALA A 487 77.81 -31.71 -5.88
CA ALA A 487 78.38 -32.86 -5.17
C ALA A 487 79.21 -33.77 -6.10
N ARG A 488 78.83 -33.93 -7.38
CA ARG A 488 79.65 -34.62 -8.40
C ARG A 488 80.96 -33.86 -8.69
N GLU A 489 80.93 -32.53 -8.74
CA GLU A 489 82.12 -31.68 -8.89
C GLU A 489 83.02 -31.68 -7.65
N VAL A 490 82.47 -31.60 -6.44
CA VAL A 490 83.23 -31.72 -5.18
C VAL A 490 83.88 -33.11 -5.07
N ARG A 491 83.17 -34.17 -5.48
CA ARG A 491 83.74 -35.53 -5.57
C ARG A 491 84.90 -35.59 -6.57
N SER A 492 84.74 -35.05 -7.78
CA SER A 492 85.79 -35.07 -8.81
C SER A 492 87.01 -34.22 -8.43
N LEU A 493 86.83 -33.05 -7.80
CA LEU A 493 87.89 -32.22 -7.25
C LEU A 493 88.65 -32.92 -6.10
N ASN A 494 87.93 -33.63 -5.22
CA ASN A 494 88.56 -34.39 -4.15
C ASN A 494 89.31 -35.62 -4.67
N GLU A 495 88.82 -36.29 -5.72
CA GLU A 495 89.59 -37.30 -6.46
C GLU A 495 90.85 -36.71 -7.10
N LEU A 496 90.74 -35.53 -7.75
CA LEU A 496 91.88 -34.87 -8.38
C LEU A 496 92.95 -34.48 -7.33
N ARG A 497 92.52 -33.97 -6.18
CA ARG A 497 93.34 -33.77 -4.98
C ARG A 497 94.00 -35.07 -4.51
N GLN A 498 93.26 -36.18 -4.40
CA GLN A 498 93.82 -37.48 -3.98
C GLN A 498 94.86 -38.00 -4.99
N ARG A 499 94.59 -37.91 -6.30
CA ARG A 499 95.56 -38.24 -7.36
C ARG A 499 96.81 -37.37 -7.27
N MET A 500 96.65 -36.07 -7.00
CA MET A 500 97.76 -35.14 -6.84
C MET A 500 98.57 -35.41 -5.56
N ILE A 501 97.92 -35.78 -4.44
CA ILE A 501 98.59 -36.26 -3.22
C ILE A 501 99.38 -37.55 -3.50
N VAL A 502 98.82 -38.49 -4.27
CA VAL A 502 99.51 -39.72 -4.67
C VAL A 502 100.70 -39.43 -5.59
N GLN A 503 100.59 -38.48 -6.53
CA GLN A 503 101.71 -38.08 -7.38
C GLN A 503 102.79 -37.28 -6.62
N LEU A 504 102.42 -36.41 -5.68
CA LEU A 504 103.38 -35.76 -4.79
C LEU A 504 104.10 -36.79 -3.89
N ARG A 505 103.39 -37.83 -3.42
CA ARG A 505 104.01 -38.97 -2.72
C ARG A 505 104.92 -39.78 -3.65
N SER A 506 104.55 -40.04 -4.91
CA SER A 506 105.43 -40.76 -5.83
C SER A 506 106.67 -39.95 -6.20
N VAL A 507 106.55 -38.62 -6.38
CA VAL A 507 107.70 -37.72 -6.57
C VAL A 507 108.60 -37.71 -5.32
N SER A 508 108.02 -37.70 -4.12
CA SER A 508 108.78 -37.83 -2.86
C SER A 508 109.54 -39.16 -2.76
N VAL A 509 108.90 -40.29 -3.13
CA VAL A 509 109.55 -41.62 -3.17
C VAL A 509 110.64 -41.69 -4.25
N ILE A 510 110.46 -41.04 -5.41
CA ILE A 510 111.49 -40.94 -6.45
C ILE A 510 112.68 -40.10 -5.95
N LEU A 511 112.44 -39.02 -5.23
CA LEU A 511 113.49 -38.22 -4.57
C LEU A 511 114.20 -39.00 -3.45
N GLN A 512 113.50 -39.83 -2.68
CA GLN A 512 114.11 -40.71 -1.67
C GLN A 512 115.01 -41.82 -2.24
N HIS A 513 114.89 -42.15 -3.54
CA HIS A 513 115.75 -43.13 -4.20
C HIS A 513 116.90 -42.50 -5.02
N ALA A 514 117.09 -41.18 -4.97
CA ALA A 514 118.11 -40.45 -5.72
C ALA A 514 119.27 -39.95 -4.82
N VAL A 515 120.22 -40.85 -4.54
CA VAL A 515 121.56 -40.61 -3.93
C VAL A 515 121.59 -40.37 -2.39
N PRO A 516 122.46 -41.08 -1.63
CA PRO A 516 122.65 -40.89 -0.19
C PRO A 516 123.91 -40.07 0.19
N LEU A 517 123.92 -39.45 1.38
CA LEU A 517 125.06 -39.41 2.34
C LEU A 517 124.73 -38.59 3.62
N VAL A 518 125.46 -38.90 4.71
CA VAL A 518 125.46 -38.27 6.06
C VAL A 518 124.25 -38.59 6.98
N VAL A 519 124.59 -39.08 8.19
CA VAL A 519 123.77 -39.62 9.31
C VAL A 519 124.70 -39.61 10.57
N PRO A 520 124.24 -39.65 11.84
CA PRO A 520 122.92 -39.38 12.44
C PRO A 520 122.85 -37.90 12.92
N GLU A 521 122.34 -37.38 14.05
CA GLU A 521 121.75 -37.79 15.38
C GLU A 521 120.81 -36.65 15.81
N ASP A 522 119.69 -36.77 16.56
CA ASP A 522 118.80 -37.88 16.96
C ASP A 522 117.36 -37.25 17.11
N GLY A 523 116.30 -37.71 17.80
CA GLY A 523 116.04 -38.84 18.71
C GLY A 523 114.61 -38.76 19.29
N ALA A 524 114.10 -39.84 19.91
CA ALA A 524 112.74 -40.04 20.50
C ALA A 524 111.55 -39.80 19.54
N GLU A 525 110.80 -40.81 19.09
CA GLU A 525 109.86 -41.68 19.84
C GLU A 525 108.70 -40.95 20.55
N LEU A 526 107.48 -41.09 20.01
CA LEU A 526 106.44 -41.92 20.64
C LEU A 526 105.20 -42.10 19.72
N LEU A 527 104.63 -43.31 19.73
CA LEU A 527 103.34 -43.63 19.08
C LEU A 527 102.24 -43.64 20.14
N GLY A 528 101.06 -43.04 19.87
CA GLY A 528 99.96 -43.04 20.84
C GLY A 528 98.68 -42.37 20.35
N SER A 529 97.75 -43.19 19.85
CA SER A 529 96.37 -42.84 19.48
C SER A 529 95.60 -41.94 20.46
N ALA A 530 94.84 -40.97 19.92
CA ALA A 530 93.40 -40.83 20.23
C ALA A 530 92.67 -39.96 19.21
N ASN A 531 91.51 -40.45 18.76
CA ASN A 531 90.53 -39.71 17.97
C ASN A 531 89.73 -38.72 18.85
N ARG A 532 89.69 -37.43 18.49
CA ARG A 532 88.49 -36.56 18.51
C ARG A 532 88.79 -35.17 17.97
N ASP A 533 87.85 -34.62 17.21
CA ASP A 533 87.84 -33.24 16.74
C ASP A 533 87.63 -32.25 17.90
N THR A 534 88.21 -31.05 17.79
CA THR A 534 87.99 -29.92 18.70
C THR A 534 87.75 -28.62 17.95
N GLU A 535 86.80 -27.84 18.46
CA GLU A 535 86.40 -26.50 17.98
C GLU A 535 87.49 -25.45 18.31
N PRO A 536 87.53 -24.30 17.60
CA PRO A 536 86.97 -23.06 18.15
C PRO A 536 86.13 -22.24 17.10
N VAL A 537 85.15 -21.35 17.36
CA VAL A 537 84.70 -20.49 18.50
C VAL A 537 84.95 -18.98 18.28
N LEU A 538 83.84 -18.21 18.13
CA LEU A 538 83.67 -16.73 18.16
C LEU A 538 84.30 -15.87 17.02
N PRO A 539 83.90 -14.60 16.80
CA PRO A 539 82.72 -13.80 17.25
C PRO A 539 81.82 -13.37 16.04
N GLU A 540 80.97 -12.33 16.03
CA GLU A 540 79.87 -11.85 16.92
C GLU A 540 79.60 -10.31 16.72
N HIS A 541 78.32 -9.88 16.75
CA HIS A 541 77.80 -8.48 16.64
C HIS A 541 78.02 -7.69 15.31
N ALA A 542 77.14 -6.77 14.84
CA ALA A 542 75.72 -6.44 15.14
C ALA A 542 75.14 -5.44 14.08
N VAL A 543 73.91 -4.94 14.31
CA VAL A 543 73.27 -3.68 13.81
C VAL A 543 72.25 -3.76 12.64
N VAL A 544 70.95 -3.66 13.01
CA VAL A 544 69.78 -3.07 12.29
C VAL A 544 69.30 -3.77 10.98
N GLY A 545 68.00 -3.91 10.70
CA GLY A 545 66.81 -3.36 11.38
C GLY A 545 65.51 -4.14 11.12
N ALA A 546 64.42 -3.71 11.74
CA ALA A 546 63.14 -4.44 11.77
C ALA A 546 62.13 -3.97 10.71
N ILE A 547 61.13 -4.83 10.44
CA ILE A 547 59.70 -4.47 10.38
C ILE A 547 58.89 -5.74 10.74
N SER A 548 58.08 -5.66 11.79
CA SER A 548 57.18 -6.74 12.20
C SER A 548 55.84 -6.64 11.45
N ARG A 549 55.29 -7.77 10.97
CA ARG A 549 53.89 -7.83 10.55
C ARG A 549 53.01 -8.37 11.68
N SER A 550 52.31 -7.45 12.34
CA SER A 550 51.13 -7.77 13.15
C SER A 550 49.90 -7.93 12.24
N GLY A 551 48.91 -8.73 12.64
CA GLY A 551 47.65 -8.85 11.88
C GLY A 551 46.89 -10.17 12.03
N ALA A 552 46.63 -10.63 13.25
CA ALA A 552 45.66 -11.70 13.53
C ALA A 552 44.42 -11.10 14.24
N PRO A 553 43.18 -11.42 13.81
CA PRO A 553 41.97 -10.95 14.49
C PRO A 553 41.58 -11.85 15.67
N ASP A 554 41.24 -11.24 16.80
CA ASP A 554 40.82 -11.92 18.04
C ASP A 554 39.28 -11.90 18.19
N PRO A 555 38.59 -13.01 18.48
CA PRO A 555 37.14 -13.04 18.58
C PRO A 555 36.59 -13.13 20.02
N ARG A 556 35.80 -12.14 20.48
CA ARG A 556 34.52 -12.33 21.23
C ARG A 556 33.86 -11.04 21.78
N MET A 557 32.55 -10.91 21.46
CA MET A 557 31.45 -10.38 22.31
C MET A 557 31.42 -8.89 22.73
N PRO A 558 30.24 -8.32 23.06
CA PRO A 558 28.89 -8.59 22.53
C PRO A 558 28.11 -7.30 22.16
N ASP A 559 26.85 -7.45 21.76
CA ASP A 559 25.69 -6.52 21.84
C ASP A 559 25.93 -5.00 21.79
N ASP A 560 25.43 -4.33 20.73
CA ASP A 560 24.19 -3.52 20.81
C ASP A 560 23.68 -3.07 19.40
N LEU A 561 22.59 -2.28 19.36
CA LEU A 561 22.05 -1.51 18.22
C LEU A 561 21.24 -2.25 17.13
N ALA A 562 20.31 -3.12 17.54
CA ALA A 562 19.12 -3.41 16.74
C ALA A 562 17.96 -2.45 17.10
N ARG A 563 17.82 -1.29 16.42
CA ARG A 563 16.56 -0.50 16.29
C ARG A 563 16.70 0.81 15.48
N ALA A 564 16.13 0.86 14.28
CA ALA A 564 15.66 2.11 13.65
C ALA A 564 14.62 1.82 12.53
N ARG A 565 13.38 2.36 12.68
CA ARG A 565 12.21 2.24 11.77
C ARG A 565 11.61 0.81 11.73
N GLN A 566 10.40 0.52 12.22
CA GLN A 566 9.12 1.23 12.02
C GLN A 566 8.17 1.06 13.24
N THR A 567 7.65 2.17 13.77
CA THR A 567 6.34 2.24 14.44
C THR A 567 5.88 3.71 14.46
N GLU A 568 4.91 4.07 13.63
CA GLU A 568 4.09 5.27 13.84
C GLU A 568 2.66 4.85 14.16
N PRO A 569 2.08 5.31 15.27
CA PRO A 569 0.65 5.24 15.49
C PRO A 569 0.02 6.61 15.85
N SER A 570 -1.13 6.90 15.23
CA SER A 570 -2.20 7.75 15.76
C SER A 570 -1.90 9.24 16.07
N GLY A 571 -2.32 10.12 15.16
CA GLY A 571 -2.57 11.55 15.43
C GLY A 571 -3.47 12.14 14.34
N GLY A 572 -4.73 12.42 14.64
CA GLY A 572 -5.76 12.73 13.64
C GLY A 572 -6.05 14.22 13.43
N ALA A 573 -6.70 14.51 12.30
CA ALA A 573 -7.48 15.70 11.99
C ALA A 573 -8.64 15.29 11.06
#